data_AF-A0A7S2F3H9-F1
#
_entry.id   AF-A0A7S2F3H9-F1
#
_cell.length_a   1.000
_cell.length_b   1.000
_cell.length_c   1.000
_cell.angle_alpha   90.00
_cell.angle_beta   90.00
_cell.angle_gamma   90.00
#
_symmetry.space_group_name_H-M   'P 1'
#
loop_
_entity.id
_entity.type
_entity.pdbx_description
1 polymer ?
#
loop_
_entity_poly.entity_id
_entity_poly.type
_entity_poly.pdbx_seq_one_letter_code
_entity_poly.pdbx_strand_id
1 'polypeptide(L)'
;GISKLGVKRYSVMPLSNNSGVMGWVPDCDTIQALIKGYRESKNIPLDIERRMIWGILVQHEANEKQAVDRLDYDKLSELQKTEVFSEALSKTQGNDISKMLWLMAQSSEVWLDRRTNMTRSLAVMSMVGYILGLGDRHPTNLMIERNTGKVVHIDFGDCFDVCMERNKYPERVPFRL
;
A
#
# COMPACT_ATOMS: atom_id res chain seq x y z
N GLY A 1 -21.49 -14.51 -14.76
CA GLY A 1 -20.49 -14.95 -15.74
C GLY A 1 -19.10 -14.75 -15.16
N ILE A 2 -18.19 -15.71 -15.30
CA ILE A 2 -16.84 -15.64 -14.73
C ILE A 2 -16.10 -14.46 -15.38
N SER A 3 -15.73 -13.45 -14.59
CA SER A 3 -14.96 -12.30 -15.05
C SER A 3 -13.62 -12.78 -15.65
N LYS A 4 -13.35 -12.49 -16.93
CA LYS A 4 -12.04 -12.72 -17.54
C LYS A 4 -10.96 -12.04 -16.70
N LEU A 5 -9.95 -12.80 -16.26
CA LEU A 5 -8.76 -12.25 -15.63
C LEU A 5 -8.01 -11.39 -16.65
N GLY A 6 -7.61 -10.20 -16.24
CA GLY A 6 -6.90 -9.28 -17.12
C GLY A 6 -6.34 -8.09 -16.36
N VAL A 7 -5.19 -7.61 -16.82
CA VAL A 7 -4.54 -6.41 -16.30
C VAL A 7 -5.28 -5.18 -16.81
N LYS A 8 -5.66 -4.28 -15.90
CA LYS A 8 -6.14 -2.95 -16.27
C LYS A 8 -4.94 -2.15 -16.80
N ARG A 9 -5.06 -1.65 -18.02
CA ARG A 9 -4.03 -0.86 -18.71
C ARG A 9 -4.53 0.55 -18.94
N TYR A 10 -3.61 1.49 -19.09
CA TYR A 10 -3.86 2.87 -19.48
C TYR A 10 -2.88 3.25 -20.59
N SER A 11 -3.21 4.30 -21.34
CA SER A 11 -2.39 4.75 -22.46
C SER A 11 -1.16 5.49 -21.94
N VAL A 12 -0.01 5.25 -22.55
CA VAL A 12 1.21 6.02 -22.33
C VAL A 12 1.78 6.37 -23.70
N MET A 13 1.94 7.66 -23.97
CA MET A 13 2.49 8.18 -25.23
C MET A 13 3.77 8.96 -24.93
N PRO A 14 4.95 8.40 -25.19
CA PRO A 14 6.20 9.16 -25.07
C PRO A 14 6.22 10.27 -26.13
N LEU A 15 6.68 11.46 -25.74
CA LEU A 15 6.87 12.60 -26.63
C LEU A 15 8.36 12.93 -26.82
N SER A 16 9.18 12.65 -25.81
CA SER A 16 10.64 12.75 -25.84
C SER A 16 11.26 11.77 -24.84
N ASN A 17 12.58 11.80 -24.67
CA ASN A 17 13.28 11.01 -23.66
C ASN A 17 12.90 11.39 -22.21
N ASN A 18 12.38 12.60 -22.00
CA ASN A 18 12.10 13.14 -20.65
C ASN A 18 10.64 13.59 -20.48
N SER A 19 9.79 13.37 -21.49
CA SER A 19 8.40 13.80 -21.45
C SER A 19 7.48 12.85 -22.21
N GLY A 20 6.25 12.75 -21.72
CA GLY A 20 5.20 11.93 -22.32
C GLY A 20 3.85 12.31 -21.75
N VAL A 21 2.79 11.77 -22.35
CA VAL A 21 1.42 11.94 -21.89
C VAL A 21 0.92 10.60 -21.36
N MET A 22 0.32 10.61 -20.18
CA MET A 22 -0.37 9.46 -19.61
C MET A 22 -1.88 9.67 -19.73
N GLY A 23 -2.58 8.64 -20.20
CA GLY A 23 -4.03 8.62 -20.22
C GLY A 23 -4.57 8.61 -18.80
N TRP A 24 -5.48 9.53 -18.51
CA TRP A 24 -6.17 9.56 -17.22
C TRP A 24 -6.92 8.25 -16.99
N VAL A 25 -6.81 7.70 -15.78
CA VAL A 25 -7.56 6.51 -15.36
C VAL A 25 -8.80 6.99 -14.59
N PRO A 26 -9.99 7.02 -15.21
CA PRO A 26 -11.19 7.53 -14.55
C PRO A 26 -11.63 6.64 -13.39
N ASP A 27 -12.38 7.23 -12.46
CA ASP A 27 -13.02 6.55 -11.33
C ASP A 27 -12.07 5.72 -10.47
N CYS A 28 -10.81 6.12 -10.37
CA CYS A 28 -9.78 5.46 -9.57
C CYS A 28 -9.28 6.39 -8.47
N ASP A 29 -9.07 5.83 -7.27
CA ASP A 29 -8.38 6.50 -6.18
C ASP A 29 -7.17 5.68 -5.76
N THR A 30 -6.11 6.34 -5.34
CA THR A 30 -4.98 5.66 -4.70
C THR A 30 -5.40 5.04 -3.37
N ILE A 31 -4.78 3.92 -2.98
CA ILE A 31 -5.01 3.29 -1.68
C ILE A 31 -4.72 4.29 -0.55
N GLN A 32 -3.68 5.13 -0.70
CA GLN A 32 -3.40 6.19 0.27
C GLN A 32 -4.55 7.19 0.40
N ALA A 33 -5.10 7.69 -0.71
CA ALA A 33 -6.21 8.64 -0.68
C ALA A 33 -7.46 8.02 -0.04
N LEU A 34 -7.72 6.75 -0.35
CA LEU A 34 -8.80 5.99 0.25
C LEU A 34 -8.64 5.88 1.77
N ILE A 35 -7.52 5.34 2.25
CA ILE A 35 -7.24 5.20 3.69
C ILE A 35 -7.35 6.55 4.39
N LYS A 36 -6.81 7.61 3.77
CA LYS A 36 -6.89 8.97 4.31
C LYS A 36 -8.35 9.41 4.51
N GLY A 37 -9.17 9.32 3.47
CA GLY A 37 -10.57 9.73 3.55
C GLY A 37 -11.37 8.93 4.58
N TYR A 38 -11.13 7.62 4.68
CA TYR A 38 -11.76 6.77 5.69
C TYR A 38 -11.38 7.18 7.11
N ARG A 39 -10.08 7.32 7.37
CA ARG A 39 -9.56 7.68 8.70
C ARG A 39 -10.03 9.04 9.15
N GLU A 40 -10.00 10.04 8.26
CA GLU A 40 -10.54 11.38 8.54
C GLU A 40 -12.03 11.31 8.89
N SER A 41 -12.83 10.55 8.15
CA SER A 41 -14.27 10.38 8.43
C SER A 41 -14.58 9.69 9.77
N LYS A 42 -13.61 8.94 10.32
CA LYS A 42 -13.73 8.21 11.59
C LYS A 42 -12.90 8.81 12.71
N ASN A 43 -12.28 9.97 12.48
CA ASN A 43 -11.38 10.63 13.42
C ASN A 43 -10.23 9.73 13.91
N ILE A 44 -9.71 8.88 13.01
CA ILE A 44 -8.56 8.01 13.26
C ILE A 44 -7.31 8.75 12.77
N PRO A 45 -6.24 8.85 13.57
CA PRO A 45 -4.98 9.44 13.13
C PRO A 45 -4.36 8.69 11.94
N LEU A 46 -3.91 9.41 10.91
CA LEU A 46 -3.29 8.81 9.72
C LEU A 46 -2.00 8.04 10.03
N ASP A 47 -1.27 8.50 11.05
CA ASP A 47 0.01 7.94 11.47
C ASP A 47 -0.11 7.09 12.73
N ILE A 48 -1.29 6.52 13.01
CA ILE A 48 -1.52 5.72 14.22
C ILE A 48 -0.51 4.59 14.37
N GLU A 49 -0.19 3.84 13.30
CA GLU A 49 0.82 2.77 13.33
C GLU A 49 2.19 3.30 13.75
N ARG A 50 2.59 4.46 13.21
CA ARG A 50 3.87 5.11 13.54
C ARG A 50 3.88 5.59 14.99
N ARG A 51 2.77 6.13 15.49
CA ARG A 51 2.62 6.51 16.91
C ARG A 51 2.69 5.30 17.84
N MET A 52 2.13 4.17 17.44
CA MET A 52 2.20 2.93 18.22
C MET A 52 3.64 2.42 18.30
N ILE A 53 4.37 2.42 17.18
CA ILE A 53 5.81 2.09 17.14
C ILE A 53 6.58 3.00 18.10
N TRP A 54 6.40 4.32 18.00
CA TRP A 54 7.08 5.26 18.91
C TRP A 54 6.70 5.05 20.38
N GLY A 55 5.42 4.80 20.66
CA GLY A 55 4.97 4.51 22.03
C GLY A 55 5.63 3.28 22.62
N ILE A 56 5.78 2.21 21.83
CA ILE A 56 6.48 0.98 22.25
C ILE A 56 7.96 1.29 22.51
N LEU A 57 8.63 2.00 21.60
CA LEU A 57 10.03 2.36 21.77
C LEU A 57 10.28 3.16 23.06
N VAL A 58 9.40 4.12 23.37
CA VAL A 58 9.49 4.90 24.62
C VAL A 58 9.25 4.01 25.85
N GLN A 59 8.28 3.09 25.80
CA GLN A 59 7.97 2.19 26.92
C GLN A 59 9.10 1.20 27.23
N HIS A 60 9.86 0.79 26.22
CA HIS A 60 11.00 -0.11 26.38
C HIS A 60 12.28 0.61 26.86
N GLU A 61 12.30 1.95 26.90
CA GLU A 61 13.41 2.71 27.47
C GLU A 61 13.19 3.04 28.95
N ALA A 62 14.18 2.72 29.78
CA ALA A 62 14.17 3.00 31.22
C ALA A 62 14.30 4.50 31.58
N ASN A 63 14.63 5.38 30.62
CA ASN A 63 14.89 6.81 30.84
C ASN A 63 14.11 7.71 29.86
N GLU A 64 12.91 8.16 30.26
CA GLU A 64 11.98 8.99 29.45
C GLU A 64 12.60 10.24 28.80
N LYS A 65 13.61 10.87 29.41
CA LYS A 65 14.23 12.12 28.91
C LYS A 65 15.22 11.92 27.75
N GLN A 66 15.69 10.69 27.50
CA GLN A 66 16.60 10.37 26.38
C GLN A 66 15.89 9.78 25.16
N ALA A 67 14.64 9.35 25.35
CA ALA A 67 13.80 8.69 24.37
C ALA A 67 13.44 9.58 23.16
N VAL A 68 13.26 10.88 23.37
CA VAL A 68 12.74 11.80 22.34
C VAL A 68 13.76 12.10 21.22
N ASP A 69 15.07 12.03 21.52
CA ASP A 69 16.15 12.35 20.56
C ASP A 69 16.89 11.13 20.00
N ARG A 70 16.74 9.92 20.59
CA ARG A 70 17.56 8.73 20.24
C ARG A 70 16.80 7.56 19.63
N LEU A 71 15.48 7.49 19.76
CA LEU A 71 14.67 6.35 19.29
C LEU A 71 14.33 6.47 17.81
N ASP A 72 15.38 6.47 17.00
CA ASP A 72 15.28 6.38 15.57
C ASP A 72 15.09 4.90 15.20
N TYR A 73 13.88 4.54 14.75
CA TYR A 73 13.55 3.19 14.30
C TYR A 73 14.57 2.66 13.27
N ASP A 74 15.16 3.56 12.47
CA ASP A 74 16.15 3.21 11.46
C ASP A 74 17.47 2.70 12.05
N LYS A 75 17.80 3.07 13.29
CA LYS A 75 19.05 2.67 13.98
C LYS A 75 18.94 1.33 14.72
N LEU A 76 17.72 0.78 14.85
CA LEU A 76 17.49 -0.49 15.51
C LEU A 76 18.08 -1.66 14.70
N SER A 77 18.47 -2.73 15.38
CA SER A 77 18.79 -3.99 14.71
C SER A 77 17.54 -4.60 14.07
N GLU A 78 17.72 -5.47 13.07
CA GLU A 78 16.60 -6.10 12.37
C GLU A 78 15.69 -6.93 13.31
N LEU A 79 16.27 -7.55 14.34
CA LEU A 79 15.50 -8.28 15.36
C LEU A 79 14.59 -7.32 16.14
N GLN A 80 15.15 -6.21 16.64
CA GLN A 80 14.40 -5.20 17.39
C GLN A 80 13.32 -4.54 16.53
N LYS A 81 13.62 -4.23 15.26
CA LYS A 81 12.61 -3.72 14.31
C LYS A 81 11.44 -4.67 14.15
N THR A 82 11.73 -5.97 14.06
CA THR A 82 10.72 -7.02 13.90
C THR A 82 9.86 -7.16 15.15
N GLU A 83 10.46 -7.13 16.34
CA GLU A 83 9.73 -7.17 17.62
C GLU A 83 8.75 -5.99 17.74
N VAL A 84 9.26 -4.76 17.57
CA VAL A 84 8.45 -3.54 17.67
C VAL A 84 7.35 -3.50 16.60
N PHE A 85 7.66 -3.93 15.37
CA PHE A 85 6.69 -4.03 14.29
C PHE A 85 5.57 -5.04 14.61
N SER A 86 5.93 -6.23 15.09
CA SER A 86 4.97 -7.29 15.45
C SER A 86 4.04 -6.83 16.57
N GLU A 87 4.59 -6.16 17.58
CA GLU A 87 3.79 -5.61 18.67
C GLU A 87 2.86 -4.48 18.19
N ALA A 88 3.35 -3.53 17.39
CA ALA A 88 2.52 -2.48 16.82
C ALA A 88 1.40 -3.04 15.93
N LEU A 89 1.70 -4.09 15.15
CA LEU A 89 0.73 -4.81 14.33
C LEU A 89 -0.34 -5.46 15.20
N SER A 90 0.02 -6.08 16.34
CA SER A 90 -0.96 -6.69 17.25
C SER A 90 -1.94 -5.68 17.87
N LYS A 91 -1.53 -4.41 17.99
CA LYS A 91 -2.33 -3.32 18.57
C LYS A 91 -3.11 -2.52 17.52
N THR A 92 -2.97 -2.82 16.23
CA THR A 92 -3.66 -2.14 15.12
C THR A 92 -4.46 -3.15 14.29
N GLN A 93 -5.62 -2.73 13.74
CA GLN A 93 -6.54 -3.68 13.09
C GLN A 93 -6.26 -3.93 11.60
N GLY A 94 -5.67 -2.96 10.89
CA GLY A 94 -5.38 -3.08 9.46
C GLY A 94 -6.58 -3.32 8.54
N ASN A 95 -7.82 -3.01 8.98
CA ASN A 95 -9.05 -3.37 8.25
C ASN A 95 -9.69 -2.20 7.47
N ASP A 96 -8.98 -1.09 7.33
CA ASP A 96 -9.46 0.15 6.72
C ASP A 96 -9.96 -0.10 5.28
N ILE A 97 -9.15 -0.73 4.43
CA ILE A 97 -9.51 -1.02 3.04
C ILE A 97 -10.75 -1.94 2.97
N SER A 98 -10.83 -2.95 3.84
CA SER A 98 -11.98 -3.86 3.89
C SER A 98 -13.26 -3.11 4.26
N LYS A 99 -13.20 -2.26 5.30
CA LYS A 99 -14.33 -1.41 5.71
C LYS A 99 -14.70 -0.40 4.64
N MET A 100 -13.73 0.16 3.92
CA MET A 100 -13.98 1.06 2.81
C MET A 100 -14.68 0.40 1.64
N LEU A 101 -14.23 -0.79 1.22
CA LEU A 101 -14.89 -1.54 0.15
C LEU A 101 -16.34 -1.82 0.48
N TRP A 102 -16.64 -2.08 1.76
CA TRP A 102 -18.00 -2.19 2.24
C TRP A 102 -18.77 -0.86 2.14
N LEU A 103 -18.21 0.23 2.69
CA LEU A 103 -18.87 1.55 2.69
C LEU A 103 -19.11 2.12 1.29
N MET A 104 -18.26 1.77 0.31
CA MET A 104 -18.43 2.20 -1.08
C MET A 104 -19.51 1.39 -1.82
N ALA A 105 -19.89 0.21 -1.33
CA ALA A 105 -20.84 -0.67 -1.99
C ALA A 105 -22.29 -0.30 -1.65
N GLN A 106 -23.16 -0.30 -2.67
CA GLN A 106 -24.59 -0.01 -2.49
C GLN A 106 -25.38 -1.21 -1.94
N SER A 107 -24.85 -2.42 -2.10
CA SER A 107 -25.44 -3.66 -1.61
C SER A 107 -24.36 -4.69 -1.27
N SER A 108 -24.74 -5.74 -0.54
CA SER A 108 -23.86 -6.85 -0.20
C SER A 108 -23.38 -7.64 -1.42
N GLU A 109 -24.22 -7.75 -2.47
CA GLU A 109 -23.86 -8.37 -3.74
C GLU A 109 -22.77 -7.56 -4.46
N VAL A 110 -22.95 -6.24 -4.56
CA VAL A 110 -21.94 -5.35 -5.14
C VAL A 110 -20.63 -5.41 -4.37
N TRP A 111 -20.69 -5.45 -3.03
CA TRP A 111 -19.50 -5.63 -2.20
C TRP A 111 -18.79 -6.95 -2.50
N LEU A 112 -19.54 -8.05 -2.60
CA LEU A 112 -18.97 -9.38 -2.87
C LEU A 112 -18.27 -9.41 -4.23
N ASP A 113 -18.87 -8.83 -5.26
CA ASP A 113 -18.29 -8.71 -6.60
C ASP A 113 -17.03 -7.84 -6.59
N ARG A 114 -17.08 -6.67 -5.92
CA ARG A 114 -15.92 -5.78 -5.79
C ARG A 114 -14.75 -6.43 -5.06
N ARG A 115 -15.02 -7.09 -3.94
CA ARG A 115 -14.03 -7.87 -3.19
C ARG A 115 -13.41 -8.94 -4.08
N THR A 116 -14.24 -9.69 -4.81
CA THR A 116 -13.78 -10.75 -5.72
C THR A 116 -12.89 -10.19 -6.82
N ASN A 117 -13.26 -9.05 -7.42
CA ASN A 117 -12.47 -8.36 -8.44
C ASN A 117 -11.16 -7.82 -7.89
N MET A 118 -11.17 -7.22 -6.69
CA MET A 118 -9.96 -6.75 -6.02
C MET A 118 -8.98 -7.90 -5.81
N THR A 119 -9.42 -9.01 -5.21
CA THR A 119 -8.57 -10.19 -4.97
C THR A 119 -7.98 -10.74 -6.27
N ARG A 120 -8.81 -10.89 -7.31
CA ARG A 120 -8.35 -11.40 -8.61
C ARG A 120 -7.35 -10.47 -9.30
N SER A 121 -7.66 -9.17 -9.34
CA SER A 121 -6.78 -8.18 -10.00
C SER A 121 -5.47 -7.99 -9.25
N LEU A 122 -5.50 -7.99 -7.92
CA LEU A 122 -4.30 -7.96 -7.08
C LEU A 122 -3.44 -9.19 -7.37
N ALA A 123 -4.01 -10.40 -7.33
CA ALA A 123 -3.27 -11.63 -7.59
C ALA A 123 -2.61 -11.66 -8.99
N VAL A 124 -3.34 -11.20 -10.02
CA VAL A 124 -2.79 -11.09 -11.38
C VAL A 124 -1.61 -10.12 -11.40
N MET A 125 -1.75 -8.93 -10.80
CA MET A 125 -0.68 -7.94 -10.78
C MET A 125 0.49 -8.34 -9.88
N SER A 126 0.27 -9.12 -8.82
CA SER A 126 1.34 -9.70 -8.00
C SER A 126 2.24 -10.62 -8.83
N MET A 127 1.64 -11.49 -9.66
CA MET A 127 2.41 -12.40 -10.52
C MET A 127 3.09 -11.66 -11.67
N VAL A 128 2.40 -10.72 -12.31
CA VAL A 128 2.97 -9.88 -13.37
C VAL A 128 4.12 -9.03 -12.84
N GLY A 129 3.93 -8.39 -11.68
CA GLY A 129 4.92 -7.57 -11.02
C GLY A 129 6.15 -8.37 -10.60
N TYR A 130 5.95 -9.57 -10.04
CA TYR A 130 7.05 -10.48 -9.72
C TYR A 130 7.88 -10.86 -10.94
N ILE A 131 7.24 -11.27 -12.05
CA ILE A 131 7.97 -11.65 -13.28
C ILE A 131 8.72 -10.45 -13.89
N LEU A 132 8.14 -9.24 -13.80
CA LEU A 132 8.74 -8.01 -14.31
C LEU A 132 9.84 -7.46 -13.38
N GLY A 133 9.89 -7.89 -12.12
CA GLY A 133 10.69 -7.24 -11.08
C GLY A 133 10.22 -5.81 -10.78
N LEU A 134 8.90 -5.59 -10.75
CA LEU A 134 8.29 -4.28 -10.51
C LEU A 134 8.32 -3.91 -9.02
N GLY A 135 9.15 -2.94 -8.66
CA GLY A 135 9.30 -2.41 -7.30
C GLY A 135 8.49 -1.13 -7.04
N ASP A 136 8.73 -0.50 -5.88
CA ASP A 136 8.12 0.77 -5.46
C ASP A 136 6.59 0.74 -5.41
N ARG A 137 6.04 -0.37 -4.88
CA ARG A 137 4.59 -0.58 -4.75
C ARG A 137 4.01 0.08 -3.50
N HIS A 138 4.36 1.33 -3.26
CA HIS A 138 3.81 2.11 -2.15
C HIS A 138 2.33 2.50 -2.40
N PRO A 139 1.56 2.89 -1.37
CA PRO A 139 0.10 3.00 -1.48
C PRO A 139 -0.41 4.10 -2.43
N THR A 140 0.44 5.00 -2.90
CA THR A 140 0.12 5.97 -3.98
C THR A 140 0.31 5.42 -5.39
N ASN A 141 1.07 4.33 -5.58
CA ASN A 141 1.27 3.65 -6.86
C ASN A 141 0.26 2.52 -7.10
N LEU A 142 -0.63 2.30 -6.14
CA LEU A 142 -1.72 1.34 -6.19
C LEU A 142 -3.04 2.10 -6.11
N MET A 143 -3.90 1.92 -7.10
CA MET A 143 -5.24 2.49 -7.14
C MET A 143 -6.31 1.42 -7.10
N ILE A 144 -7.51 1.79 -6.68
CA ILE A 144 -8.72 0.96 -6.74
C ILE A 144 -9.76 1.68 -7.59
N GLU A 145 -10.30 0.98 -8.59
CA GLU A 145 -11.42 1.48 -9.40
C GLU A 145 -12.71 1.43 -8.58
N ARG A 146 -13.34 2.59 -8.33
CA ARG A 146 -14.51 2.75 -7.45
C ARG A 146 -15.68 1.85 -7.84
N ASN A 147 -15.93 1.71 -9.13
CA ASN A 147 -17.10 1.00 -9.64
C ASN A 147 -16.95 -0.52 -9.51
N THR A 148 -15.78 -1.07 -9.86
CA THR A 148 -15.58 -2.53 -9.97
C THR A 148 -14.74 -3.15 -8.85
N GLY A 149 -14.00 -2.34 -8.09
CA GLY A 149 -13.06 -2.80 -7.06
C GLY A 149 -11.73 -3.33 -7.60
N LYS A 150 -11.45 -3.21 -8.90
CA LYS A 150 -10.18 -3.68 -9.48
C LYS A 150 -9.00 -2.82 -9.02
N VAL A 151 -7.90 -3.49 -8.70
CA VAL A 151 -6.60 -2.85 -8.43
C VAL A 151 -5.95 -2.44 -9.75
N VAL A 152 -5.42 -1.22 -9.79
CA VAL A 152 -4.68 -0.65 -10.91
C VAL A 152 -3.32 -0.20 -10.42
N HIS A 153 -2.25 -0.78 -10.97
CA HIS A 153 -0.90 -0.32 -10.69
C HIS A 153 -0.56 0.82 -11.64
N ILE A 154 0.04 1.87 -11.11
CA ILE A 154 0.61 2.98 -11.87
C ILE A 154 2.08 3.14 -11.50
N ASP A 155 2.78 3.96 -12.28
CA ASP A 155 4.22 4.19 -12.16
C ASP A 155 5.03 2.90 -12.34
N PHE A 156 5.72 2.77 -13.46
CA PHE A 156 6.54 1.60 -13.79
C PHE A 156 8.02 1.98 -13.89
N GLY A 157 8.45 3.05 -13.20
CA GLY A 157 9.83 3.53 -13.23
C GLY A 157 10.86 2.53 -12.69
N ASP A 158 10.49 1.77 -11.65
CA ASP A 158 11.36 0.78 -11.02
C ASP A 158 10.99 -0.65 -11.43
N CYS A 159 11.45 -1.07 -12.61
CA CYS A 159 11.33 -2.46 -13.10
C CYS A 159 12.68 -3.19 -13.02
N PHE A 160 12.66 -4.52 -13.18
CA PHE A 160 13.86 -5.38 -13.20
C PHE A 160 14.66 -5.33 -11.89
N ASP A 161 13.97 -5.42 -10.76
CA ASP A 161 14.54 -5.57 -9.41
C ASP A 161 15.44 -4.41 -8.94
N VAL A 162 15.37 -3.26 -9.61
CA VAL A 162 16.11 -2.03 -9.24
C VAL A 162 15.89 -1.66 -7.77
N CYS A 163 14.66 -1.81 -7.25
CA CYS A 163 14.36 -1.54 -5.84
C CYS A 163 15.02 -2.51 -4.85
N MET A 164 15.33 -3.74 -5.27
CA MET A 164 16.00 -4.74 -4.43
C MET A 164 17.51 -4.44 -4.31
N GLU A 165 18.09 -3.81 -5.31
CA GLU A 165 19.52 -3.46 -5.37
C GLU A 165 19.84 -2.07 -4.78
N ARG A 166 18.83 -1.32 -4.34
CA ARG A 166 19.02 0.02 -3.74
C ARG A 166 19.89 -0.03 -2.49
N ASN A 167 20.83 0.92 -2.40
CA ASN A 167 21.71 1.09 -1.23
C ASN A 167 20.94 1.45 0.06
N LYS A 168 19.78 2.11 -0.06
CA LYS A 168 18.97 2.54 1.09
C LYS A 168 17.59 1.90 1.01
N TYR A 169 17.18 1.24 2.10
CA TYR A 169 15.90 0.53 2.24
C TYR A 169 15.58 -0.39 1.04
N PRO A 170 16.43 -1.39 0.74
CA PRO A 170 16.16 -2.33 -0.36
C PRO A 170 14.84 -3.07 -0.12
N GLU A 171 14.00 -3.16 -1.14
CA GLU A 171 12.78 -3.96 -1.05
C GLU A 171 13.15 -5.46 -0.94
N ARG A 172 12.49 -6.18 -0.04
CA ARG A 172 12.73 -7.61 0.23
C ARG A 172 11.55 -8.49 -0.12
N VAL A 173 10.52 -7.94 -0.77
CA VAL A 173 9.27 -8.64 -1.07
C VAL A 173 8.97 -8.57 -2.58
N PRO A 174 8.40 -9.64 -3.16
CA PRO A 174 8.06 -9.68 -4.58
C PRO A 174 6.83 -8.83 -4.95
N PHE A 175 5.98 -8.51 -3.97
CA PHE A 175 4.80 -7.66 -4.10
C PHE A 175 4.30 -7.25 -2.71
N ARG A 176 3.43 -6.23 -2.66
CA ARG A 176 2.75 -5.79 -1.43
C ARG A 176 1.40 -6.51 -1.29
N LEU A 177 1.14 -7.07 -0.10
CA LEU A 177 -0.07 -7.79 0.25
C LEU A 177 -0.67 -7.27 1.56
#